data_AF-W2J945-F1
#
_entry.id   AF-W2J945-F1
#
_cell.length_a   1.000
_cell.length_b   1.000
_cell.length_c   1.000
_cell.angle_alpha   90.00
_cell.angle_beta   90.00
_cell.angle_gamma   90.00
#
_symmetry.space_group_name_H-M   'P 1'
#
loop_
_entity.id
_entity.type
_entity.pdbx_description
1 polymer ?
#
loop_
_entity_poly.entity_id
_entity_poly.type
_entity_poly.pdbx_seq_one_letter_code
_entity_poly.pdbx_strand_id
1 'polypeptide(L)'
;MLKKKYPDNQVSVVETLTAKYGEAAVAKGLVTAKRATNSKDIAAKLQAEQLLGWLNSEKSVKDVFMLLKIADDGVLFAISRKMETLDEYINLFNTKNPQR
;
A
#
# COMPACT_ATOMS: atom_id res chain seq x y z
N MET A 1 -9.80 -16.42 7.34
CA MET A 1 -10.79 -15.72 8.20
C MET A 1 -10.13 -15.42 9.55
N LEU A 2 -9.63 -14.19 9.75
CA LEU A 2 -9.04 -13.73 11.03
C LEU A 2 -10.05 -12.94 11.89
N LYS A 3 -11.25 -12.71 11.37
CA LYS A 3 -12.23 -11.74 11.89
C LYS A 3 -13.03 -12.18 13.12
N LYS A 4 -12.91 -13.43 13.60
CA LYS A 4 -13.90 -14.00 14.54
C LYS A 4 -13.40 -14.26 15.96
N LYS A 5 -12.16 -13.93 16.34
CA LYS A 5 -11.61 -14.37 17.64
C LYS A 5 -11.24 -13.27 18.64
N TYR A 6 -11.01 -12.02 18.23
CA TYR A 6 -10.65 -10.93 19.16
C TYR A 6 -11.19 -9.57 18.68
N PRO A 7 -12.26 -9.02 19.27
CA PRO A 7 -12.87 -7.76 18.81
C PRO A 7 -12.00 -6.52 19.07
N ASP A 8 -11.26 -6.46 20.18
CA ASP A 8 -10.42 -5.29 20.58
C ASP A 8 -8.94 -5.37 20.17
N ASN A 9 -8.48 -6.54 19.68
CA ASN A 9 -7.09 -6.76 19.24
C ASN A 9 -7.04 -7.13 17.75
N GLN A 10 -7.83 -6.47 16.91
CA GLN A 10 -7.77 -6.67 15.46
C GLN A 10 -6.50 -6.02 14.91
N VAL A 11 -5.37 -6.72 14.99
CA VAL A 11 -4.14 -6.28 14.34
C VAL A 11 -4.36 -6.37 12.83
N SER A 12 -4.20 -5.25 12.13
CA SER A 12 -4.27 -5.25 10.66
C SER A 12 -3.16 -6.15 10.10
N VAL A 13 -3.51 -6.97 9.11
CA VAL A 13 -2.51 -7.80 8.41
C VAL A 13 -1.48 -6.89 7.74
N VAL A 14 -1.92 -5.76 7.19
CA VAL A 14 -1.03 -4.77 6.58
C VAL A 14 -0.08 -4.19 7.62
N GLU A 15 -0.58 -3.77 8.79
CA GLU A 15 0.26 -3.24 9.87
C GLU A 15 1.28 -4.27 10.35
N THR A 16 0.87 -5.54 10.50
CA THR A 16 1.76 -6.63 10.90
C THR A 16 2.88 -6.83 9.88
N LEU A 17 2.54 -6.85 8.59
CA LEU A 17 3.52 -6.98 7.52
C LEU A 17 4.44 -5.76 7.45
N THR A 18 3.90 -4.56 7.60
CA THR A 18 4.65 -3.31 7.57
C THR A 18 5.61 -3.19 8.75
N ALA A 19 5.18 -3.59 9.96
CA ALA A 19 6.05 -3.62 11.13
C ALA A 19 7.25 -4.55 10.95
N LYS A 20 7.07 -5.67 10.21
CA LYS A 20 8.12 -6.66 9.98
C LYS A 20 9.02 -6.33 8.79
N TYR A 21 8.46 -5.85 7.69
CA TYR A 21 9.17 -5.73 6.41
C TYR A 21 9.35 -4.28 5.94
N GLY A 22 8.64 -3.33 6.54
CA GLY A 22 8.61 -1.93 6.15
C GLY A 22 7.62 -1.63 5.03
N GLU A 23 7.10 -0.40 5.02
CA GLU A 23 6.04 0.06 4.12
C GLU A 23 6.35 -0.18 2.63
N ALA A 24 7.54 0.25 2.19
CA ALA A 24 7.96 0.14 0.80
C ALA A 24 8.06 -1.31 0.31
N ALA A 25 8.52 -2.23 1.17
CA ALA A 25 8.64 -3.64 0.84
C ALA A 25 7.27 -4.31 0.75
N VAL A 26 6.36 -3.99 1.69
CA VAL A 26 4.99 -4.50 1.68
C VAL A 26 4.23 -4.02 0.45
N ALA A 27 4.28 -2.73 0.14
CA ALA A 27 3.62 -2.16 -1.04
C ALA A 27 4.07 -2.85 -2.34
N LYS A 28 5.39 -2.97 -2.54
CA LYS A 28 5.98 -3.70 -3.66
C LYS A 28 5.56 -5.17 -3.69
N GLY A 29 5.52 -5.82 -2.53
CA GLY A 29 5.10 -7.22 -2.37
C GLY A 29 3.64 -7.43 -2.76
N LEU A 30 2.75 -6.53 -2.36
CA LEU A 30 1.32 -6.62 -2.68
C LEU A 30 1.05 -6.44 -4.18
N VAL A 31 1.72 -5.48 -4.85
CA VAL A 31 1.66 -5.35 -6.31
C VAL A 31 2.16 -6.62 -7.01
N THR A 32 3.21 -7.24 -6.46
CA THR A 32 3.72 -8.53 -6.97
C THR A 32 2.68 -9.63 -6.85
N ALA A 33 2.09 -9.78 -5.66
CA ALA A 33 1.13 -10.82 -5.36
C ALA A 33 -0.20 -10.64 -6.12
N LYS A 34 -0.57 -9.41 -6.51
CA LYS A 34 -1.71 -9.14 -7.40
C LYS A 34 -1.58 -9.80 -8.78
N ARG A 35 -0.37 -10.09 -9.24
CA ARG A 35 -0.11 -10.69 -10.54
C ARG A 35 -0.18 -12.22 -10.53
N ALA A 36 -0.12 -12.85 -9.36
CA ALA A 36 -0.22 -14.30 -9.24
C ALA A 36 -1.67 -14.74 -9.02
N THR A 37 -2.14 -15.70 -9.81
CA THR A 37 -3.56 -16.14 -9.85
C THR A 37 -4.09 -16.56 -8.48
N ASN A 38 -3.26 -17.23 -7.67
CA ASN A 38 -3.65 -17.75 -6.35
C ASN A 38 -3.69 -16.68 -5.24
N SER A 39 -3.03 -15.54 -5.42
CA SER A 39 -2.94 -14.48 -4.41
C SER A 39 -3.58 -13.16 -4.84
N LYS A 40 -4.10 -13.07 -6.06
CA LYS A 40 -4.63 -11.83 -6.64
C LYS A 40 -5.65 -11.13 -5.74
N ASP A 41 -6.69 -11.84 -5.33
CA ASP A 41 -7.81 -11.23 -4.62
C ASP A 41 -7.43 -10.77 -3.21
N ILE A 42 -6.65 -11.59 -2.49
CA ILE A 42 -6.19 -11.22 -1.15
C ILE A 42 -5.17 -10.08 -1.20
N ALA A 43 -4.28 -10.07 -2.20
CA ALA A 43 -3.29 -9.01 -2.37
C ALA A 43 -3.95 -7.68 -2.75
N ALA A 44 -4.94 -7.70 -3.65
CA ALA A 44 -5.71 -6.51 -4.02
C ALA A 44 -6.45 -5.92 -2.80
N LYS A 45 -7.05 -6.77 -1.97
CA LYS A 45 -7.70 -6.33 -0.74
C LYS A 45 -6.71 -5.71 0.25
N LEU A 46 -5.59 -6.37 0.51
CA LEU A 46 -4.57 -5.86 1.43
C LEU A 46 -3.94 -4.55 0.92
N GLN A 47 -3.76 -4.41 -0.40
CA GLN A 47 -3.27 -3.15 -0.96
C GLN A 47 -4.31 -2.04 -0.78
N ALA A 48 -5.60 -2.30 -1.02
CA ALA A 48 -6.65 -1.32 -0.76
C ALA A 48 -6.69 -0.89 0.72
N GLU A 49 -6.54 -1.83 1.65
CA GLU A 49 -6.41 -1.54 3.09
C GLU A 49 -5.16 -0.67 3.38
N GLN A 50 -4.02 -0.94 2.73
CA GLN A 50 -2.81 -0.13 2.86
C GLN A 50 -3.01 1.31 2.37
N LEU A 51 -3.58 1.49 1.17
CA LEU A 51 -3.80 2.81 0.58
C LEU A 51 -4.80 3.64 1.40
N LEU A 52 -5.89 3.02 1.86
CA LEU A 52 -6.86 3.67 2.74
C LEU A 52 -6.24 4.03 4.10
N GLY A 53 -5.37 3.17 4.64
CA GLY A 53 -4.63 3.46 5.86
C GLY A 53 -3.76 4.72 5.74
N TRP A 54 -3.04 4.86 4.63
CA TRP A 54 -2.25 6.07 4.35
C TRP A 54 -3.12 7.32 4.19
N LEU A 55 -4.25 7.20 3.48
CA LEU A 55 -5.19 8.31 3.30
C LEU A 55 -5.82 8.75 4.64
N ASN A 56 -6.26 7.80 5.46
CA ASN A 56 -6.85 8.05 6.77
C ASN A 56 -5.82 8.61 7.77
N SER A 57 -4.53 8.35 7.54
CA SER A 57 -3.42 8.95 8.28
C SER A 57 -2.98 10.30 7.69
N GLU A 58 -3.81 10.90 6.83
CA GLU A 58 -3.63 12.22 6.20
C GLU A 58 -2.33 12.37 5.40
N LYS A 59 -1.77 11.26 4.87
CA LYS A 59 -0.54 11.33 4.09
C LYS A 59 -0.78 12.03 2.76
N SER A 60 0.03 13.02 2.44
CA SER A 60 0.04 13.62 1.09
C SER A 60 0.66 12.65 0.07
N VAL A 61 0.46 12.94 -1.22
CA VAL A 61 1.15 12.22 -2.30
C VAL A 61 2.68 12.27 -2.11
N LYS A 62 3.21 13.41 -1.66
CA LYS A 62 4.64 13.58 -1.38
C LYS A 62 5.11 12.69 -0.22
N ASP A 63 4.29 12.56 0.84
CA ASP A 63 4.62 11.68 1.97
C ASP A 63 4.67 10.23 1.54
N VAL A 64 3.71 9.79 0.72
CA VAL A 64 3.70 8.41 0.19
C VAL A 64 4.86 8.17 -0.77
N PHE A 65 5.22 9.15 -1.62
CA PHE A 65 6.42 9.07 -2.46
C PHE A 65 7.70 8.82 -1.62
N MET A 66 7.87 9.57 -0.53
CA MET A 66 9.00 9.42 0.39
C MET A 66 8.95 8.08 1.14
N LEU A 67 7.78 7.69 1.64
CA LEU A 67 7.53 6.46 2.39
C LEU A 67 7.83 5.21 1.54
N LEU A 68 7.55 5.26 0.24
CA LEU A 68 7.88 4.20 -0.70
C LEU A 68 9.37 4.15 -1.07
N LYS A 69 10.17 5.13 -0.67
CA LYS A 69 11.60 5.21 -0.99
C LYS A 69 11.85 5.07 -2.49
N ILE A 70 11.13 5.85 -3.28
CA ILE A 70 11.21 5.80 -4.75
C ILE A 70 12.53 6.41 -5.24
N ALA A 71 13.02 7.47 -4.58
CA ALA A 71 14.31 8.08 -4.90
C ALA A 71 15.49 7.10 -4.77
N ASP A 72 15.43 6.17 -3.80
CA ASP A 72 16.44 5.14 -3.58
C ASP A 72 16.59 4.17 -4.75
N ASP A 73 15.59 4.06 -5.64
CA ASP A 73 15.65 3.19 -6.83
C ASP A 73 16.50 3.81 -7.97
N GLY A 74 16.93 5.07 -7.84
CA GLY A 74 17.73 5.75 -8.86
C GLY A 74 17.04 5.71 -10.22
N VAL A 75 17.77 5.35 -11.28
CA VAL A 75 17.21 5.23 -12.65
C VAL A 75 16.20 4.09 -12.83
N LEU A 76 16.15 3.12 -11.91
CA LEU A 76 15.27 1.96 -12.01
C LEU A 76 13.86 2.23 -11.48
N PHE A 77 13.59 3.44 -10.97
CA PHE A 77 12.28 3.82 -10.44
C PHE A 77 11.15 3.60 -11.46
N ALA A 78 11.40 3.89 -12.74
CA ALA A 78 10.41 3.83 -13.82
C ALA A 78 9.83 2.41 -14.05
N ILE A 79 10.57 1.37 -13.68
CA ILE A 79 10.14 -0.03 -13.78
C ILE A 79 9.81 -0.63 -12.40
N SER A 80 9.87 0.17 -11.35
CA SER A 80 9.64 -0.27 -9.98
C SER A 80 8.15 -0.34 -9.70
N ARG A 81 7.71 -1.47 -9.13
CA ARG A 81 6.35 -1.65 -8.62
C ARG A 81 5.96 -0.65 -7.51
N LYS A 82 6.94 0.06 -6.93
CA LYS A 82 6.68 1.20 -6.04
C LYS A 82 5.97 2.34 -6.77
N MET A 83 6.33 2.61 -8.03
CA MET A 83 5.65 3.63 -8.86
C MET A 83 4.20 3.25 -9.14
N GLU A 84 3.92 1.97 -9.43
CA GLU A 84 2.55 1.48 -9.58
C GLU A 84 1.72 1.70 -8.29
N THR A 85 2.34 1.48 -7.12
CA THR A 85 1.68 1.76 -5.84
C THR A 85 1.40 3.25 -5.65
N LEU A 86 2.35 4.12 -6.01
CA LEU A 86 2.18 5.56 -5.92
C LEU A 86 1.06 6.06 -6.85
N ASP A 87 0.99 5.54 -8.08
CA ASP A 87 -0.05 5.89 -9.04
C ASP A 87 -1.45 5.50 -8.53
N GLU A 88 -1.60 4.29 -7.99
CA GLU A 88 -2.84 3.87 -7.34
C GLU A 88 -3.22 4.79 -6.16
N TYR A 89 -2.23 5.24 -5.38
CA TYR A 89 -2.47 6.20 -4.29
C TYR A 89 -2.89 7.59 -4.79
N ILE A 90 -2.24 8.11 -5.83
CA ILE A 90 -2.60 9.40 -6.45
C ILE A 90 -4.04 9.37 -6.94
N ASN A 91 -4.43 8.28 -7.62
CA ASN A 91 -5.80 8.10 -8.11
C ASN A 91 -6.82 8.06 -6.96
N LEU A 92 -6.51 7.35 -5.88
CA LEU A 92 -7.35 7.35 -4.66
C LEU A 92 -7.43 8.74 -4.03
N PHE A 93 -6.29 9.41 -3.86
CA PHE A 93 -6.17 10.71 -3.23
C PHE A 93 -6.98 11.76 -3.99
N ASN A 94 -6.87 11.80 -5.32
CA ASN A 94 -7.61 12.72 -6.19
C ASN A 94 -9.10 12.42 -6.18
N THR A 95 -9.49 11.14 -6.20
CA THR A 95 -10.91 10.74 -6.13
C THR A 95 -11.56 11.20 -4.82
N LYS A 96 -10.80 11.21 -3.72
CA LYS A 96 -11.29 11.65 -2.40
C LYS A 96 -11.13 13.14 -2.14
N ASN A 97 -10.32 13.83 -2.96
CA ASN A 97 -10.07 15.27 -2.86
C ASN A 97 -10.24 15.95 -4.25
N PRO A 98 -11.45 15.94 -4.85
CA PRO A 98 -11.65 16.37 -6.24
C PRO A 98 -11.51 17.88 -6.48
N GLN A 99 -11.28 18.68 -5.44
CA GLN A 99 -11.29 20.15 -5.48
C GLN A 99 -9.91 20.78 -5.15
N ARG A 100 -8.83 19.99 -5.20
CA ARG A 100 -7.46 20.45 -4.95
C ARG A 100 -6.65 20.61 -6.23
#